data_AF-A0A4U1IXD7-F1
#
_entry.id   AF-A0A4U1IXD7-F1
#
_cell.length_a   1.000
_cell.length_b   1.000
_cell.length_c   1.000
_cell.angle_alpha   90.00
_cell.angle_beta   90.00
_cell.angle_gamma   90.00
#
_symmetry.space_group_name_H-M   'P 1'
#
loop_
_entity.id
_entity.type
_entity.pdbx_description
1 polymer ?
#
loop_
_entity_poly.entity_id
_entity_poly.type
_entity_poly.pdbx_seq_one_letter_code
_entity_poly.pdbx_strand_id
1 'polypeptide(L)'
;MGGGTPSGGYCGKSCAMAVDCCPMGLPNCPGMDYPNNYTCDNGVCGAPQCKADADCTFNGALPDNKCLTENDFKICAEGCAADADCTAPLKCIGEDDNGAKYCTAEPMMTGGCKMDADCNGYGKCNTTSGACECTADADCTGAGVDKCVQ
;
A
#
# COMPACT_ATOMS: atom_id res chain seq x y z
N MET A 1 15.23 -2.52 -31.41
CA MET A 1 14.82 -1.41 -30.52
C MET A 1 13.93 -2.02 -29.47
N GLY A 2 14.45 -2.24 -28.25
CA GLY A 2 13.70 -2.86 -27.16
C GLY A 2 12.81 -1.81 -26.50
N GLY A 3 11.51 -1.85 -26.81
CA GLY A 3 10.51 -1.06 -26.09
C GLY A 3 10.23 -1.75 -24.77
N GLY A 4 10.74 -1.19 -23.68
CA GLY A 4 10.33 -1.60 -22.34
C GLY A 4 8.83 -1.39 -22.19
N THR A 5 8.11 -2.44 -21.83
CA THR A 5 6.70 -2.35 -21.44
C THR A 5 6.59 -1.29 -20.34
N PRO A 6 5.72 -0.28 -20.46
CA PRO A 6 5.47 0.63 -19.36
C PRO A 6 5.01 -0.21 -18.16
N SER A 7 5.72 -0.12 -17.05
CA SER A 7 5.27 -0.66 -15.76
C SER A 7 3.88 -0.07 -15.52
N GLY A 8 2.85 -0.91 -15.45
CA GLY A 8 1.49 -0.45 -15.24
C GLY A 8 1.38 0.33 -13.93
N GLY A 9 0.75 1.50 -13.97
CA GLY A 9 0.53 2.33 -12.79
C GLY A 9 -0.50 1.73 -11.84
N TYR A 10 -0.74 2.39 -10.70
CA TYR A 10 -1.82 2.03 -9.77
C TYR A 10 -2.84 3.15 -9.61
N CYS A 11 -4.09 2.79 -9.28
CA CYS A 11 -5.14 3.77 -9.03
C CYS A 11 -5.03 4.36 -7.62
N GLY A 12 -4.81 5.66 -7.54
CA GLY A 12 -4.79 6.45 -6.31
C GLY A 12 -6.00 7.39 -6.21
N LYS A 13 -6.25 7.87 -4.99
CA LYS A 13 -7.21 8.95 -4.72
C LYS A 13 -6.57 10.29 -5.05
N SER A 14 -7.22 11.14 -5.83
CA SER A 14 -6.74 12.51 -6.01
C SER A 14 -7.01 13.37 -4.78
N CYS A 15 -6.24 14.46 -4.66
CA CYS A 15 -6.42 15.44 -3.60
C CYS A 15 -5.95 16.81 -4.07
N ALA A 16 -6.54 17.86 -3.49
CA ALA A 16 -6.01 19.21 -3.56
C ALA A 16 -5.16 19.52 -2.32
N MET A 17 -5.48 18.90 -1.18
CA MET A 17 -4.79 19.05 0.09
C MET A 17 -4.91 17.79 0.95
N ALA A 18 -4.04 17.65 1.96
CA ALA A 18 -3.97 16.45 2.79
C ALA A 18 -5.30 16.08 3.50
N VAL A 19 -6.16 17.06 3.81
CA VAL A 19 -7.47 16.78 4.42
C VAL A 19 -8.42 16.03 3.48
N ASP A 20 -8.23 16.11 2.16
CA ASP A 20 -9.02 15.35 1.19
C ASP A 20 -8.74 13.84 1.29
N CYS A 21 -7.59 13.47 1.85
CA CYS A 21 -7.14 12.09 2.01
C CYS A 21 -7.69 11.42 3.28
N CYS A 22 -8.27 12.22 4.17
CA CYS A 22 -8.78 11.75 5.43
C CYS A 22 -10.08 10.94 5.27
N PRO A 23 -10.19 9.78 5.93
CA PRO A 23 -11.48 9.11 6.12
C PRO A 23 -12.47 10.04 6.83
N MET A 24 -13.73 10.02 6.40
CA MET A 24 -14.78 10.83 7.02
C MET A 24 -14.92 10.47 8.51
N GLY A 25 -14.91 11.50 9.36
CA GLY A 25 -15.09 11.34 10.80
C GLY A 25 -13.84 10.92 11.57
N LEU A 26 -12.67 10.79 10.91
CA LEU A 26 -11.42 10.51 11.59
C LEU A 26 -10.93 11.76 12.34
N PRO A 27 -10.92 11.76 13.68
CA PRO A 27 -10.46 12.91 14.45
C PRO A 27 -8.96 13.13 14.22
N ASN A 28 -8.53 14.40 14.19
CA ASN A 28 -7.13 14.80 14.00
C ASN A 28 -6.52 14.34 12.66
N CYS A 29 -7.31 14.36 11.58
CA CYS A 29 -6.81 14.11 10.23
C CYS A 29 -6.96 15.38 9.35
N PRO A 30 -5.89 15.84 8.65
CA PRO A 30 -4.55 15.28 8.66
C PRO A 30 -3.85 15.66 9.97
N GLY A 31 -3.23 14.67 10.60
CA GLY A 31 -2.42 14.84 11.80
C GLY A 31 -0.95 15.01 11.45
N MET A 32 -0.12 15.37 12.44
CA MET A 32 1.33 15.36 12.26
C MET A 32 1.94 13.97 12.48
N ASP A 33 1.20 13.08 13.13
CA ASP A 33 1.67 11.79 13.62
C ASP A 33 0.83 10.63 13.07
N TYR A 34 1.49 9.48 12.93
CA TYR A 34 0.87 8.23 12.56
C TYR A 34 -0.19 7.82 13.60
N PRO A 35 -1.35 7.25 13.21
CA PRO A 35 -1.75 6.84 11.85
C PRO A 35 -2.50 7.91 11.04
N ASN A 36 -2.48 9.18 11.47
CA ASN A 36 -3.33 10.22 10.88
C ASN A 36 -2.58 11.19 9.95
N ASN A 37 -1.28 10.97 9.73
CA ASN A 37 -0.40 11.83 8.92
C ASN A 37 -0.51 11.60 7.41
N TYR A 38 -1.74 11.62 6.90
CA TYR A 38 -2.00 11.57 5.47
C TYR A 38 -1.36 12.76 4.75
N THR A 39 -0.87 12.52 3.54
CA THR A 39 -0.26 13.54 2.69
C THR A 39 -1.03 13.71 1.39
N CYS A 40 -0.83 14.84 0.73
CA CYS A 40 -1.30 15.07 -0.62
C CYS A 40 -0.10 15.46 -1.48
N ASP A 41 0.51 14.46 -2.12
CA ASP A 41 1.74 14.60 -2.88
C ASP A 41 1.42 14.55 -4.36
N ASN A 42 1.79 15.60 -5.10
CA ASN A 42 1.51 15.72 -6.54
C ASN A 42 0.03 15.51 -6.90
N GLY A 43 -0.87 15.92 -6.01
CA GLY A 43 -2.32 15.77 -6.15
C GLY A 43 -2.80 14.33 -6.08
N VAL A 44 -2.09 13.46 -5.35
CA VAL A 44 -2.46 12.09 -5.00
C VAL A 44 -2.34 11.91 -3.50
N CYS A 45 -3.31 11.24 -2.89
CA CYS A 45 -3.26 10.92 -1.47
C CYS A 45 -2.18 9.90 -1.16
N GLY A 46 -1.25 10.29 -0.29
CA GLY A 46 -0.33 9.38 0.35
C GLY A 46 -0.96 8.75 1.58
N ALA A 47 -0.75 7.45 1.75
CA ALA A 47 -1.11 6.76 2.98
C ALA A 47 -0.23 7.23 4.16
N PRO A 48 -0.74 7.16 5.40
CA PRO A 48 0.00 7.54 6.59
C PRO A 48 1.22 6.63 6.77
N GLN A 49 2.34 7.25 7.12
CA GLN A 49 3.65 6.59 7.24
C GLN A 49 4.16 6.69 8.66
N CYS A 50 4.62 5.57 9.22
CA CYS A 50 5.31 5.60 10.52
C CYS A 50 6.65 6.32 10.40
N LYS A 51 7.13 6.89 11.51
CA LYS A 51 8.45 7.53 11.62
C LYS A 51 9.42 6.68 12.43
N ALA A 52 8.91 5.91 13.38
CA ALA A 52 9.69 5.04 14.25
C ALA A 52 8.89 3.79 14.67
N ASP A 53 9.58 2.76 15.14
CA ASP A 53 8.95 1.51 15.63
C ASP A 53 7.88 1.78 16.69
N ALA A 54 8.08 2.79 17.55
CA ALA A 54 7.14 3.19 18.58
C ALA A 54 5.73 3.49 18.02
N ASP A 55 5.63 4.06 16.81
CA ASP A 55 4.37 4.38 16.14
C ASP A 55 3.58 3.10 15.79
N CYS A 56 4.30 1.99 15.57
CA CYS A 56 3.74 0.73 15.12
C CYS A 56 3.34 -0.21 16.27
N THR A 57 3.76 0.10 17.50
CA THR A 57 3.45 -0.75 18.66
C THR A 57 2.03 -0.60 19.20
N PHE A 58 1.28 0.41 18.76
CA PHE A 58 -0.07 0.73 19.26
C PHE A 58 -0.13 0.73 20.80
N ASN A 59 0.70 1.56 21.44
CA ASN A 59 0.85 1.61 22.91
C ASN A 59 1.27 0.28 23.53
N GLY A 60 2.13 -0.47 22.84
CA GLY A 60 2.65 -1.76 23.29
C GLY A 60 1.74 -2.97 23.05
N ALA A 61 0.59 -2.79 22.39
CA ALA A 61 -0.28 -3.90 22.01
C ALA A 61 0.35 -4.82 20.94
N LEU A 62 1.22 -4.27 20.09
CA LEU A 62 1.93 -4.98 19.02
C LEU A 62 3.45 -4.79 19.20
N PRO A 63 4.06 -5.43 20.21
CA PRO A 63 5.45 -5.17 20.58
C PRO A 63 6.47 -5.57 19.49
N ASP A 64 6.10 -6.49 18.61
CA ASP A 64 6.95 -7.01 17.54
C ASP A 64 6.80 -6.21 16.22
N ASN A 65 5.88 -5.25 16.19
CA ASN A 65 5.72 -4.38 15.03
C ASN A 65 6.83 -3.34 14.95
N LYS A 66 7.37 -3.17 13.75
CA LYS A 66 8.41 -2.21 13.42
C LYS A 66 7.98 -1.28 12.30
N CYS A 67 8.64 -0.13 12.23
CA CYS A 67 8.49 0.80 11.13
C CYS A 67 9.51 0.43 10.03
N LEU A 68 9.04 -0.29 9.02
CA LEU A 68 9.85 -0.85 7.93
C LEU A 68 9.72 0.00 6.67
N THR A 69 10.66 -0.16 5.73
CA THR A 69 10.65 0.59 4.46
C THR A 69 10.44 -0.38 3.31
N GLU A 70 9.37 -0.23 2.54
CA GLU A 70 9.11 -1.04 1.36
C GLU A 70 8.91 -0.09 0.17
N ASN A 71 9.79 -0.15 -0.83
CA ASN A 71 9.79 0.74 -1.99
C ASN A 71 9.72 2.23 -1.60
N ASP A 72 10.63 2.66 -0.71
CA ASP A 72 10.69 4.02 -0.14
C ASP A 72 9.46 4.44 0.70
N PHE A 73 8.52 3.53 0.96
CA PHE A 73 7.32 3.78 1.74
C PHE A 73 7.41 3.14 3.14
N LYS A 74 7.09 3.90 4.20
CA LYS A 74 7.16 3.40 5.58
C LYS A 74 5.88 2.69 6.01
N ILE A 75 6.00 1.42 6.36
CA ILE A 75 4.89 0.57 6.83
C ILE A 75 5.10 0.08 8.26
N CYS A 76 4.00 -0.17 8.97
CA CYS A 76 4.03 -0.93 10.22
C CYS A 76 3.78 -2.41 9.94
N ALA A 77 4.73 -3.27 10.24
CA ALA A 77 4.59 -4.72 10.10
C ALA A 77 5.33 -5.48 11.21
N GLU A 78 4.88 -6.69 11.50
CA GLU A 78 5.48 -7.60 12.49
C GLU A 78 6.82 -8.10 11.95
N GLY A 79 7.91 -7.75 12.62
CA GLY A 79 9.24 -8.22 12.23
C GLY A 79 9.42 -9.70 12.57
N CYS A 80 10.17 -10.44 11.77
CA CYS A 80 10.32 -11.89 11.96
C CYS A 80 11.72 -12.40 11.59
N ALA A 81 12.09 -13.57 12.13
CA ALA A 81 13.26 -14.34 11.70
C ALA A 81 12.85 -15.66 11.04
N ALA A 82 11.70 -16.23 11.42
CA ALA A 82 11.12 -17.44 10.87
C ALA A 82 9.59 -17.39 10.86
N ASP A 83 8.94 -18.27 10.11
CA ASP A 83 7.48 -18.35 10.00
C ASP A 83 6.77 -18.54 11.35
N ALA A 84 7.45 -19.16 12.33
CA ALA A 84 6.90 -19.37 13.67
C ALA A 84 6.75 -18.08 14.49
N ASP A 85 7.42 -17.00 14.09
CA ASP A 85 7.30 -15.68 14.71
C ASP A 85 6.03 -14.96 14.23
N CYS A 86 5.42 -15.41 13.13
CA CYS A 86 4.29 -14.75 12.50
C CYS A 86 2.95 -15.31 12.99
N THR A 87 2.00 -14.40 13.22
CA THR A 87 0.62 -14.82 13.48
C THR A 87 0.00 -15.41 12.21
N ALA A 88 -0.34 -16.71 12.24
CA ALA A 88 -0.99 -17.38 11.12
C ALA A 88 -2.23 -16.60 10.64
N PRO A 89 -2.45 -16.44 9.33
CA PRO A 89 -1.83 -17.18 8.22
C PRO A 89 -0.56 -16.54 7.62
N LEU A 90 0.04 -15.53 8.25
CA LEU A 90 1.21 -14.85 7.72
C LEU A 90 2.47 -15.73 7.77
N LYS A 91 3.43 -15.44 6.89
CA LYS A 91 4.74 -16.09 6.83
C LYS A 91 5.86 -15.05 6.84
N CYS A 92 7.05 -15.47 7.24
CA CYS A 92 8.22 -14.62 7.33
C CYS A 92 8.94 -14.52 5.99
N ILE A 93 8.28 -13.90 5.03
CA ILE A 93 8.70 -13.85 3.62
C ILE A 93 8.77 -12.43 3.06
N GLY A 94 8.24 -11.44 3.77
CA GLY A 94 8.40 -10.04 3.40
C GLY A 94 9.83 -9.59 3.70
N GLU A 95 10.37 -8.72 2.88
CA GLU A 95 11.69 -8.12 3.07
C GLU A 95 11.63 -6.64 2.72
N ASP A 96 12.06 -5.81 3.66
CA ASP A 96 12.11 -4.35 3.51
C ASP A 96 13.34 -3.93 2.68
N ASP A 97 13.42 -2.68 2.27
CA ASP A 97 14.51 -2.13 1.44
C ASP A 97 15.90 -2.24 2.10
N ASN A 98 15.95 -2.50 3.42
CA ASN A 98 17.18 -2.69 4.20
C ASN A 98 17.49 -4.17 4.47
N GLY A 99 16.70 -5.10 3.92
CA GLY A 99 16.83 -6.55 4.13
C GLY A 99 16.21 -7.06 5.44
N ALA A 100 15.42 -6.24 6.15
CA ALA A 100 14.72 -6.67 7.35
C ALA A 100 13.48 -7.49 6.97
N LYS A 101 13.34 -8.68 7.56
CA LYS A 101 12.20 -9.55 7.29
C LYS A 101 10.97 -9.20 8.12
N TYR A 102 9.80 -9.37 7.51
CA TYR A 102 8.52 -9.18 8.17
C TYR A 102 7.46 -10.20 7.75
N CYS A 103 6.49 -10.36 8.65
CA CYS A 103 5.34 -11.20 8.45
C CYS A 103 4.41 -10.56 7.42
N THR A 104 4.19 -11.28 6.33
CA THR A 104 3.22 -10.92 5.31
C THR A 104 2.49 -12.17 4.83
N ALA A 105 1.34 -11.99 4.22
CA ALA A 105 0.66 -13.11 3.59
C ALA A 105 1.52 -13.59 2.41
N GLU A 106 1.52 -14.90 2.14
CA GLU A 106 1.98 -15.37 0.83
C GLU A 106 1.28 -14.55 -0.25
N PRO A 107 2.01 -14.05 -1.25
CA PRO A 107 1.40 -13.27 -2.30
C PRO A 107 0.23 -14.10 -2.83
N MET A 108 -0.97 -13.51 -2.84
CA MET A 108 -2.21 -14.15 -3.30
C MET A 108 -2.20 -14.35 -4.82
N MET A 109 -1.06 -14.76 -5.38
CA MET A 109 -0.82 -15.16 -6.78
C MET A 109 -1.60 -16.44 -7.16
N THR A 110 -2.57 -16.86 -6.35
CA THR A 110 -3.57 -17.88 -6.68
C THR A 110 -4.91 -17.21 -6.99
N GLY A 111 -4.89 -16.23 -7.91
CA GLY A 111 -6.14 -15.66 -8.43
C GLY A 111 -6.05 -14.27 -9.05
N GLY A 112 -4.87 -13.85 -9.56
CA GLY A 112 -4.72 -12.59 -10.27
C GLY A 112 -5.85 -12.35 -11.28
N CYS A 113 -6.11 -11.08 -11.59
CA CYS A 113 -7.21 -10.71 -12.46
C CYS A 113 -7.14 -11.51 -13.78
N LYS A 114 -8.30 -11.86 -14.33
CA LYS A 114 -8.44 -12.52 -15.63
C LYS A 114 -9.10 -11.60 -16.65
N MET A 115 -9.85 -10.61 -16.16
CA MET A 115 -10.51 -9.59 -16.95
C MET A 115 -10.66 -8.30 -16.14
N ASP A 116 -10.87 -7.18 -16.82
CA ASP A 116 -10.99 -5.85 -16.19
C ASP A 116 -12.08 -5.78 -15.11
N ALA A 117 -13.15 -6.59 -15.23
CA ALA A 117 -14.19 -6.67 -14.22
C ALA A 117 -13.68 -7.17 -12.86
N ASP A 118 -12.65 -8.01 -12.84
CA ASP A 118 -12.04 -8.52 -11.60
C ASP A 118 -11.33 -7.40 -10.84
N CYS A 119 -10.94 -6.32 -11.52
CA CYS A 119 -10.28 -5.17 -10.94
C CYS A 119 -11.23 -4.21 -10.25
N ASN A 120 -12.55 -4.38 -10.35
CA ASN A 120 -13.55 -3.57 -9.63
C ASN A 120 -13.34 -2.04 -9.77
N GLY A 121 -12.81 -1.60 -10.92
CA GLY A 121 -12.51 -0.19 -11.20
C GLY A 121 -11.16 0.33 -10.66
N TYR A 122 -10.32 -0.52 -10.07
CA TYR A 122 -8.96 -0.17 -9.60
C TYR A 122 -7.90 -0.41 -10.69
N GLY A 123 -8.22 -0.08 -11.94
CA GLY A 123 -7.38 -0.33 -13.11
C GLY A 123 -7.95 -1.37 -14.07
N LYS A 124 -7.16 -1.72 -15.07
CA LYS A 124 -7.42 -2.77 -16.05
C LYS A 124 -6.60 -4.00 -15.75
N CYS A 125 -7.11 -5.15 -16.15
CA CYS A 125 -6.43 -6.38 -15.89
C CYS A 125 -5.26 -6.57 -16.86
N ASN A 126 -4.05 -6.58 -16.33
CA ASN A 126 -2.90 -7.10 -17.05
C ASN A 126 -2.90 -8.62 -16.90
N THR A 127 -3.43 -9.32 -17.90
CA THR A 127 -3.52 -10.80 -17.89
C THR A 127 -2.15 -11.51 -17.92
N THR A 128 -1.07 -10.77 -18.17
CA THR A 128 0.30 -11.31 -18.12
C THR A 128 0.83 -11.31 -16.69
N SER A 129 0.66 -10.22 -15.95
CA SER A 129 1.07 -10.10 -14.54
C SER A 129 0.01 -10.62 -13.55
N GLY A 130 -1.24 -10.69 -13.98
CA GLY A 130 -2.39 -10.92 -13.10
C GLY A 130 -2.73 -9.72 -12.21
N ALA A 131 -2.13 -8.55 -12.45
CA ALA A 131 -2.32 -7.34 -11.65
C ALA A 131 -3.33 -6.37 -12.29
N CYS A 132 -3.99 -5.60 -11.44
CA CYS A 132 -4.84 -4.49 -11.86
C CYS A 132 -3.98 -3.24 -11.98
N GLU A 133 -3.74 -2.84 -13.22
CA GLU A 133 -2.82 -1.79 -13.60
C GLU A 133 -3.59 -0.69 -14.36
N CYS A 134 -3.23 0.57 -14.14
CA CYS A 134 -3.79 1.68 -14.89
C CYS A 134 -2.76 2.27 -15.85
N THR A 135 -3.24 2.87 -16.94
CA THR A 135 -2.41 3.67 -17.86
C THR A 135 -2.91 5.10 -17.98
N ALA A 136 -4.16 5.35 -17.58
CA ALA A 136 -4.78 6.66 -17.53
C ALA A 136 -5.79 6.74 -16.37
N ASP A 137 -6.11 7.94 -15.92
CA ASP A 137 -7.10 8.22 -14.86
C ASP A 137 -8.47 7.59 -15.16
N ALA A 138 -8.83 7.48 -16.44
CA ALA A 138 -10.07 6.84 -16.88
C ALA A 138 -10.17 5.33 -16.55
N ASP A 139 -9.04 4.69 -16.24
CA ASP A 139 -8.99 3.30 -15.77
C ASP A 139 -9.34 3.18 -14.27
N CYS A 140 -9.38 4.31 -13.55
CA CYS A 140 -9.62 4.39 -12.10
C CYS A 140 -11.05 4.86 -11.83
N THR A 141 -11.97 3.90 -11.75
CA THR A 141 -13.41 4.11 -11.54
C THR A 141 -13.92 3.53 -10.22
N GLY A 142 -13.03 2.88 -9.46
CA GLY A 142 -13.32 2.30 -8.16
C GLY A 142 -13.67 3.36 -7.12
N ALA A 143 -14.42 2.96 -6.10
CA ALA A 143 -14.80 3.88 -5.03
C ALA A 143 -13.54 4.39 -4.29
N GLY A 144 -13.36 5.72 -4.27
CA GLY A 144 -12.25 6.34 -3.57
C GLY A 144 -10.94 6.41 -4.36
N VAL A 145 -10.93 6.08 -5.65
CA VAL A 145 -9.79 6.28 -6.55
C VAL A 145 -10.27 6.93 -7.86
N ASP A 146 -9.45 7.80 -8.42
CA ASP A 146 -9.79 8.56 -9.63
C ASP A 146 -8.57 9.00 -10.46
N LYS A 147 -7.36 8.62 -10.03
CA LYS A 147 -6.12 9.03 -10.67
C LYS A 147 -5.17 7.86 -10.85
N CYS A 148 -4.56 7.76 -12.03
CA CYS A 148 -3.55 6.76 -12.32
C CYS A 148 -2.16 7.29 -11.95
N VAL A 149 -1.47 6.58 -11.07
CA VAL A 149 -0.13 6.91 -10.57
C VAL A 149 0.88 6.00 -11.26
N GLN A 150 1.88 6.60 -11.91
CA GLN A 150 2.95 5.90 -12.63
C GLN A 150 4.27 6.03 -11.89
#